data_AF-A0A1N7KYR2-F1
#
_entry.id   AF-A0A1N7KYR2-F1
#
_cell.length_a   1.000
_cell.length_b   1.000
_cell.length_c   1.000
_cell.angle_alpha   90.00
_cell.angle_beta   90.00
_cell.angle_gamma   90.00
#
_symmetry.space_group_name_H-M   'P 1'
#
loop_
_entity.id
_entity.type
_entity.pdbx_description
1 polymer ?
#
loop_
_entity_poly.entity_id
_entity_poly.type
_entity_poly.pdbx_seq_one_letter_code
_entity_poly.pdbx_strand_id
1 'polypeptide(L)'
;MSRIALIPTCAAALLALSLAVPAQTTPAPGGADSGPEAGQTAPVAPAPVQGGAATEASPPVATPEGGGAAAAPQEPPPAVPGPAPLTTPPEAPVPQATETPPVYVPPAPVPMPDGLAVQPLPSPHDLSPMGMYNQADWVVKGVILSLLAACFLTWTVWLFKMVETFVARGRARRAARILSRAANLAEATRSLVGRRDPGAFMAHAVLEEYKLSDPAIDPAGPDGVKERAASLVGRVEVQALARLRRGMGLLATVGSVAPFVGLFGTVWGIMNAFIGIAETQTTNLAVVAPGIAEALLATAIGLVAAIPAVVIYNHFTRAIASYKQALGDAGAAVQRLLSRDIDFRKIKGV
;
A
#
# COMPACT_ATOMS: atom_id res chain seq x y z
N MET A 1 8.85 -13.20 -31.36
CA MET A 1 9.74 -12.62 -30.34
C MET A 1 9.29 -13.12 -28.98
N SER A 2 9.77 -14.29 -28.61
CA SER A 2 9.62 -14.93 -27.29
C SER A 2 10.67 -14.39 -26.31
N ARG A 3 10.39 -14.51 -25.01
CA ARG A 3 11.28 -14.29 -23.84
C ARG A 3 11.24 -12.91 -23.16
N ILE A 4 10.13 -12.60 -22.48
CA ILE A 4 10.10 -11.75 -21.26
C ILE A 4 9.09 -12.38 -20.27
N ALA A 5 9.30 -13.66 -19.93
CA ALA A 5 8.43 -14.39 -19.00
C ALA A 5 9.20 -15.00 -17.80
N LEU A 6 10.49 -14.69 -17.65
CA LEU A 6 11.35 -15.33 -16.64
C LEU A 6 11.48 -14.54 -15.33
N ILE A 7 10.93 -13.33 -15.23
CA ILE A 7 11.11 -12.45 -14.07
C ILE A 7 10.04 -12.59 -12.98
N PRO A 8 8.77 -13.03 -13.20
CA PRO A 8 7.82 -13.14 -12.10
C PRO A 8 8.14 -14.28 -11.13
N THR A 9 9.04 -15.21 -11.48
CA THR A 9 9.46 -16.35 -10.65
C THR A 9 10.41 -15.97 -9.51
N CYS A 10 11.26 -14.95 -9.67
CA CYS A 10 12.19 -14.55 -8.60
C CYS A 10 11.48 -13.83 -7.45
N ALA A 11 10.43 -13.06 -7.72
CA ALA A 11 9.66 -12.38 -6.68
C ALA A 11 8.82 -13.36 -5.82
N ALA A 12 8.36 -14.48 -6.40
CA ALA A 12 7.66 -15.53 -5.67
C ALA A 12 8.62 -16.40 -4.83
N ALA A 13 9.84 -16.66 -5.33
CA ALA A 13 10.85 -17.44 -4.60
C ALA A 13 11.38 -16.73 -3.34
N LEU A 14 11.49 -15.40 -3.38
CA LEU A 14 11.91 -14.60 -2.21
C LEU A 14 10.84 -14.50 -1.12
N LEU A 15 9.55 -14.60 -1.48
CA LEU A 15 8.45 -14.64 -0.50
C LEU A 15 8.36 -16.02 0.21
N ALA A 16 8.79 -17.10 -0.45
CA ALA A 16 8.75 -18.46 0.09
C ALA A 16 9.87 -18.75 1.10
N LEU A 17 10.99 -18.00 1.05
CA LEU A 17 12.14 -18.24 1.93
C LEU A 17 11.99 -17.62 3.34
N SER A 18 10.97 -16.79 3.57
CA SER A 18 10.71 -16.11 4.86
C SER A 18 9.83 -16.92 5.84
N LEU A 19 9.32 -18.08 5.47
CA LEU A 19 8.36 -18.84 6.29
C LEU A 19 8.90 -20.14 6.89
N ALA A 20 10.19 -20.44 6.72
CA ALA A 20 10.80 -21.63 7.31
C ALA A 20 11.44 -21.32 8.66
N VAL A 21 10.64 -21.28 9.72
CA VAL A 21 11.12 -21.42 11.10
C VAL A 21 11.26 -22.92 11.39
N PRO A 22 12.43 -23.44 11.81
CA PRO A 22 12.53 -24.84 12.21
C PRO A 22 11.81 -25.03 13.56
N ALA A 23 10.83 -25.93 13.59
CA ALA A 23 10.17 -26.35 14.81
C ALA A 23 11.20 -27.04 15.73
N GLN A 24 11.49 -26.44 16.89
CA GLN A 24 12.25 -27.12 17.94
C GLN A 24 11.33 -28.09 18.68
N THR A 25 11.77 -29.35 18.77
CA THR A 25 11.16 -30.43 19.52
C THR A 25 11.48 -30.30 21.01
N THR A 26 10.47 -30.00 21.83
CA THR A 26 10.57 -30.11 23.29
C THR A 26 10.19 -31.53 23.73
N PRO A 27 10.98 -32.22 24.57
CA PRO A 27 10.58 -33.52 25.10
C PRO A 27 9.59 -33.35 26.26
N ALA A 28 8.59 -34.23 26.32
CA ALA A 28 7.62 -34.30 27.41
C ALA A 28 8.21 -34.98 28.66
N PRO A 29 7.78 -34.62 29.88
CA PRO A 29 7.92 -35.48 31.04
C PRO A 29 6.67 -36.36 31.20
N GLY A 30 6.89 -37.65 31.47
CA GLY A 30 5.83 -38.62 31.78
C GLY A 30 5.71 -38.91 33.28
N GLY A 31 4.56 -39.50 33.64
CA GLY A 31 4.34 -40.28 34.88
C GLY A 31 3.32 -39.70 35.86
N ALA A 32 2.05 -40.16 35.79
CA ALA A 32 1.28 -40.89 36.83
C ALA A 32 0.69 -39.96 37.94
N ASP A 33 -0.51 -40.10 38.53
CA ASP A 33 -1.55 -41.13 38.71
C ASP A 33 -2.77 -40.33 39.27
N SER A 34 -4.06 -40.47 38.95
CA SER A 34 -5.02 -41.50 39.43
C SER A 34 -6.43 -40.86 39.48
N GLY A 35 -7.49 -41.65 39.23
CA GLY A 35 -8.87 -41.36 39.72
C GLY A 35 -9.97 -41.14 38.64
N PRO A 36 -11.01 -41.99 38.57
CA PRO A 36 -12.09 -41.87 37.58
C PRO A 36 -13.34 -41.21 38.16
N GLU A 37 -14.03 -40.37 37.38
CA GLU A 37 -15.44 -40.07 37.65
C GLU A 37 -16.25 -39.97 36.36
N ALA A 38 -17.41 -40.63 36.41
CA ALA A 38 -18.32 -40.89 35.32
C ALA A 38 -19.27 -39.72 35.09
N GLY A 39 -19.71 -39.54 33.83
CA GLY A 39 -20.76 -38.60 33.49
C GLY A 39 -21.14 -38.64 32.01
N GLN A 40 -22.04 -39.56 31.66
CA GLN A 40 -22.79 -39.58 30.39
C GLN A 40 -23.47 -38.22 30.16
N THR A 41 -23.56 -37.70 28.94
CA THR A 41 -24.68 -38.00 28.02
C THR A 41 -24.42 -37.47 26.61
N ALA A 42 -25.01 -38.17 25.66
CA ALA A 42 -24.83 -38.07 24.21
C ALA A 42 -25.89 -37.12 23.55
N PRO A 43 -25.92 -36.98 22.20
CA PRO A 43 -26.21 -35.72 21.49
C PRO A 43 -27.63 -35.61 20.92
N VAL A 44 -28.07 -34.41 20.51
CA VAL A 44 -29.21 -34.21 19.59
C VAL A 44 -29.02 -32.99 18.68
N ALA A 45 -29.28 -33.19 17.38
CA ALA A 45 -29.65 -32.23 16.34
C ALA A 45 -30.88 -32.83 15.59
N PRO A 46 -31.56 -32.20 14.60
CA PRO A 46 -31.77 -30.77 14.24
C PRO A 46 -33.26 -30.38 13.87
N ALA A 47 -33.48 -29.07 13.57
CA ALA A 47 -34.47 -28.42 12.66
C ALA A 47 -35.99 -28.35 13.04
N PRO A 48 -36.86 -27.57 12.33
CA PRO A 48 -36.75 -26.37 11.46
C PRO A 48 -37.62 -25.17 12.01
N VAL A 49 -37.77 -23.97 11.40
CA VAL A 49 -38.86 -23.56 10.46
C VAL A 49 -38.62 -22.12 9.92
N GLN A 50 -38.75 -22.01 8.59
CA GLN A 50 -39.10 -20.95 7.64
C GLN A 50 -39.41 -19.47 8.03
N GLY A 51 -38.95 -18.55 7.16
CA GLY A 51 -39.83 -17.65 6.40
C GLY A 51 -39.62 -16.13 6.57
N GLY A 52 -39.23 -15.44 5.49
CA GLY A 52 -39.42 -13.98 5.37
C GLY A 52 -38.39 -13.24 4.51
N ALA A 53 -38.84 -12.73 3.35
CA ALA A 53 -38.09 -11.89 2.42
C ALA A 53 -38.12 -10.39 2.82
N ALA A 54 -37.04 -9.65 2.53
CA ALA A 54 -37.00 -8.20 2.18
C ALA A 54 -35.52 -7.75 2.17
N THR A 55 -34.94 -7.40 1.02
CA THR A 55 -34.89 -6.06 0.41
C THR A 55 -33.75 -5.17 0.94
N GLU A 56 -32.78 -5.00 0.04
CA GLU A 56 -31.81 -3.92 -0.17
C GLU A 56 -32.09 -2.59 0.56
N ALA A 57 -31.11 -2.11 1.33
CA ALA A 57 -31.10 -0.78 1.94
C ALA A 57 -29.96 0.08 1.36
N SER A 58 -30.33 1.08 0.57
CA SER A 58 -29.56 2.31 0.32
C SER A 58 -30.28 3.47 1.02
N PRO A 59 -29.59 4.41 1.69
CA PRO A 59 -30.21 5.65 2.10
C PRO A 59 -30.04 6.76 1.03
N PRO A 60 -31.08 7.58 0.78
CA PRO A 60 -31.03 8.68 -0.18
C PRO A 60 -30.61 10.01 0.46
N VAL A 61 -30.18 10.90 -0.43
CA VAL A 61 -29.88 12.33 -0.23
C VAL A 61 -31.16 13.11 0.11
N ALA A 62 -31.08 14.02 1.09
CA ALA A 62 -32.11 15.02 1.36
C ALA A 62 -31.50 16.41 1.56
N THR A 63 -32.02 17.36 0.78
CA THR A 63 -31.84 18.82 0.82
C THR A 63 -32.58 19.42 2.03
N PRO A 64 -32.09 20.51 2.69
CA PRO A 64 -32.86 21.16 3.74
C PRO A 64 -33.65 22.37 3.20
N GLU A 65 -34.96 22.37 3.43
CA GLU A 65 -35.83 23.56 3.44
C GLU A 65 -35.90 24.15 4.86
N GLY A 66 -36.01 25.48 4.91
CA GLY A 66 -36.07 26.26 6.15
C GLY A 66 -37.46 26.29 6.79
N GLY A 67 -37.45 26.41 8.11
CA GLY A 67 -38.58 26.76 8.95
C GLY A 67 -38.07 27.33 10.26
N GLY A 68 -38.26 28.64 10.46
CA GLY A 68 -37.76 29.36 11.63
C GLY A 68 -38.56 29.08 12.90
N ALA A 69 -37.85 29.03 14.03
CA ALA A 69 -38.41 29.24 15.35
C ALA A 69 -37.41 30.03 16.20
N ALA A 70 -37.95 31.07 16.84
CA ALA A 70 -37.35 32.13 17.64
C ALA A 70 -36.10 31.76 18.48
N ALA A 71 -35.06 32.58 18.34
CA ALA A 71 -33.88 32.59 19.20
C ALA A 71 -34.18 33.32 20.53
N ALA A 72 -34.06 32.60 21.64
CA ALA A 72 -33.79 33.19 22.94
C ALA A 72 -32.32 33.65 22.99
N PRO A 73 -31.95 34.72 23.72
CA PRO A 73 -30.58 35.22 23.75
C PRO A 73 -29.64 34.17 24.37
N GLN A 74 -28.74 33.60 23.57
CA GLN A 74 -27.61 32.84 24.09
C GLN A 74 -26.52 33.82 24.56
N GLU A 75 -26.15 33.67 25.82
CA GLU A 75 -25.04 34.34 26.48
C GLU A 75 -23.71 34.02 25.74
N PRO A 76 -22.82 35.01 25.51
CA PRO A 76 -21.58 34.78 24.77
C PRO A 76 -20.61 33.88 25.57
N PRO A 77 -19.77 33.08 24.90
CA PRO A 77 -18.74 32.29 25.57
C PRO A 77 -17.74 33.22 26.27
N PRO A 78 -17.15 32.81 27.41
CA PRO A 78 -16.22 33.66 28.15
C PRO A 78 -14.97 33.96 27.31
N ALA A 79 -14.60 35.22 27.26
CA ALA A 79 -13.38 35.70 26.62
C ALA A 79 -12.15 35.14 27.33
N VAL A 80 -11.22 34.58 26.55
CA VAL A 80 -9.88 34.19 27.03
C VAL A 80 -9.11 35.48 27.35
N PRO A 81 -8.58 35.68 28.58
CA PRO A 81 -7.79 36.86 28.89
C PRO A 81 -6.48 36.86 28.08
N GLY A 82 -6.18 37.98 27.43
CA GLY A 82 -4.85 38.22 26.85
C GLY A 82 -3.76 38.27 27.93
N PRO A 83 -2.47 38.11 27.56
CA PRO A 83 -1.38 38.15 28.54
C PRO A 83 -1.32 39.53 29.21
N ALA A 84 -1.47 39.54 30.54
CA ALA A 84 -1.31 40.73 31.36
C ALA A 84 0.16 41.20 31.37
N PRO A 85 0.42 42.52 31.48
CA PRO A 85 1.78 43.03 31.67
C PRO A 85 2.36 42.48 32.98
N LEU A 86 3.59 41.99 32.92
CA LEU A 86 4.36 41.59 34.09
C LEU A 86 4.55 42.81 35.01
N THR A 87 3.81 42.87 36.12
CA THR A 87 4.13 43.74 37.23
C THR A 87 5.35 43.16 37.96
N THR A 88 6.42 43.94 38.00
CA THR A 88 7.63 43.66 38.79
C THR A 88 7.27 43.54 40.28
N PRO A 89 7.74 42.50 41.00
CA PRO A 89 7.58 42.43 42.46
C PRO A 89 8.31 43.58 43.17
N PRO A 90 7.90 43.97 44.39
CA PRO A 90 8.60 44.99 45.16
C PRO A 90 10.00 44.48 45.53
N GLU A 91 10.98 45.34 45.28
CA GLU A 91 12.38 45.15 45.65
C GLU A 91 12.50 45.02 47.18
N ALA A 92 12.93 43.84 47.65
CA ALA A 92 13.33 43.64 49.04
C ALA A 92 14.62 44.44 49.30
N PRO A 93 14.80 45.06 50.49
CA PRO A 93 15.99 45.86 50.77
C PRO A 93 17.22 44.97 50.77
N VAL A 94 18.15 45.24 49.84
CA VAL A 94 19.49 44.64 49.83
C VAL A 94 20.28 45.26 50.98
N PRO A 95 20.83 44.48 51.92
CA PRO A 95 21.81 45.01 52.88
C PRO A 95 23.03 45.47 52.09
N GLN A 96 23.40 46.74 52.19
CA GLN A 96 24.70 47.23 51.73
C GLN A 96 25.79 46.63 52.63
N ALA A 97 26.32 45.48 52.23
CA ALA A 97 27.60 45.01 52.69
C ALA A 97 28.67 45.71 51.84
N THR A 98 29.31 46.73 52.40
CA THR A 98 30.56 47.28 51.90
C THR A 98 31.67 46.26 52.14
N GLU A 99 31.73 45.21 51.33
CA GLU A 99 32.90 44.34 51.23
C GLU A 99 33.42 44.42 49.80
N THR A 100 34.62 44.99 49.68
CA THR A 100 35.45 44.90 48.48
C THR A 100 35.46 43.45 47.98
N PRO A 101 35.17 43.20 46.69
CA PRO A 101 35.21 41.84 46.16
C PRO A 101 36.61 41.26 46.40
N PRO A 102 36.73 40.04 46.94
CA PRO A 102 38.03 39.43 47.12
C PRO A 102 38.69 39.32 45.76
N VAL A 103 39.91 39.83 45.66
CA VAL A 103 40.77 39.62 44.49
C VAL A 103 40.85 38.11 44.29
N TYR A 104 40.31 37.63 43.16
CA TYR A 104 40.47 36.24 42.76
C TYR A 104 41.95 36.00 42.50
N VAL A 105 42.64 35.44 43.50
CA VAL A 105 43.95 34.86 43.33
C VAL A 105 43.70 33.45 42.83
N PRO A 106 44.04 33.11 41.56
CA PRO A 106 43.93 31.75 41.10
C PRO A 106 44.74 30.87 42.05
N PRO A 107 44.18 29.76 42.55
CA PRO A 107 44.93 28.84 43.40
C PRO A 107 46.20 28.43 42.66
N ALA A 108 47.33 28.39 43.37
CA ALA A 108 48.58 27.89 42.82
C ALA A 108 48.31 26.53 42.13
N PRO A 109 48.92 26.24 40.96
CA PRO A 109 48.69 24.99 40.25
C PRO A 109 48.85 23.84 41.23
N VAL A 110 47.74 23.15 41.52
CA VAL A 110 47.79 21.95 42.35
C VAL A 110 48.68 20.99 41.57
N PRO A 111 49.79 20.48 42.15
CA PRO A 111 50.59 19.48 41.49
C PRO A 111 49.66 18.32 41.15
N MET A 112 49.41 18.11 39.86
CA MET A 112 48.68 16.93 39.40
C MET A 112 49.43 15.73 39.98
N PRO A 113 48.79 14.87 40.78
CA PRO A 113 49.46 13.68 41.26
C PRO A 113 49.94 12.89 40.04
N ASP A 114 51.26 12.65 39.97
CA ASP A 114 51.89 11.80 38.95
C ASP A 114 51.23 10.43 39.02
N GLY A 115 50.29 10.17 38.12
CA GLY A 115 49.48 8.95 38.14
C GLY A 115 47.99 9.12 37.82
N LEU A 116 47.48 10.34 37.65
CA LEU A 116 46.17 10.52 37.00
C LEU A 116 46.35 10.26 35.50
N ALA A 117 46.37 8.98 35.13
CA ALA A 117 46.11 8.57 33.76
C ALA A 117 44.85 9.31 33.32
N VAL A 118 45.00 10.22 32.36
CA VAL A 118 43.88 10.78 31.61
C VAL A 118 43.18 9.57 31.03
N GLN A 119 42.11 9.12 31.69
CA GLN A 119 41.23 8.07 31.15
C GLN A 119 40.86 8.58 29.75
N PRO A 120 41.23 7.88 28.68
CA PRO A 120 40.87 8.30 27.34
C PRO A 120 39.35 8.50 27.34
N LEU A 121 38.90 9.66 26.85
CA LEU A 121 37.47 9.87 26.60
C LEU A 121 36.94 8.61 25.89
N PRO A 122 35.80 8.03 26.32
CA PRO A 122 35.22 6.88 25.64
C PRO A 122 35.22 7.17 24.15
N SER A 123 35.81 6.27 23.38
CA SER A 123 35.95 6.41 21.93
C SER A 123 34.62 6.90 21.35
N PRO A 124 34.61 7.92 20.47
CA PRO A 124 33.39 8.36 19.84
C PRO A 124 32.69 7.14 19.25
N HIS A 125 31.49 6.80 19.73
CA HIS A 125 30.71 5.73 19.12
C HIS A 125 30.53 6.10 17.65
N ASP A 126 30.85 5.18 16.75
CA ASP A 126 30.75 5.40 15.32
C ASP A 126 29.26 5.42 14.92
N LEU A 127 28.68 6.63 14.92
CA LEU A 127 27.30 6.91 14.54
C LEU A 127 27.11 6.92 13.01
N SER A 128 28.06 6.39 12.24
CA SER A 128 27.84 6.15 10.82
C SER A 128 26.73 5.11 10.63
N PRO A 129 25.93 5.19 9.54
CA PRO A 129 24.87 4.21 9.28
C PRO A 129 25.39 2.77 9.24
N MET A 130 26.63 2.58 8.81
CA MET A 130 27.28 1.27 8.77
C MET A 130 27.71 0.80 10.17
N GLY A 131 28.25 1.70 11.00
CA GLY A 131 28.59 1.41 12.40
C GLY A 131 27.36 1.02 13.21
N MET A 132 26.24 1.74 13.02
CA MET A 132 24.94 1.43 13.61
C MET A 132 24.38 0.10 13.12
N TYR A 133 24.46 -0.21 11.82
CA TYR A 133 24.01 -1.51 11.32
C TYR A 133 24.79 -2.67 11.94
N ASN A 134 26.11 -2.54 12.10
CA ASN A 134 26.93 -3.61 12.66
C ASN A 134 26.60 -3.90 14.13
N GLN A 135 26.30 -2.86 14.91
CA GLN A 135 25.92 -2.94 16.33
C GLN A 135 24.46 -3.41 16.53
N ALA A 136 23.63 -3.31 15.51
CA ALA A 136 22.22 -3.67 15.61
C ALA A 136 21.94 -5.14 15.96
N ASP A 137 20.86 -5.32 16.70
CA ASP A 137 20.27 -6.62 17.00
C ASP A 137 19.85 -7.35 15.71
N TRP A 138 19.91 -8.68 15.72
CA TRP A 138 19.60 -9.50 14.56
C TRP A 138 18.18 -9.30 14.02
N VAL A 139 17.21 -8.99 14.89
CA VAL A 139 15.83 -8.68 14.47
C VAL A 139 15.78 -7.35 13.73
N VAL A 140 16.44 -6.31 14.25
CA VAL A 140 16.50 -4.98 13.61
C VAL A 140 17.21 -5.09 12.26
N LYS A 141 18.29 -5.86 12.18
CA LYS A 141 18.97 -6.19 10.91
C LYS A 141 18.02 -6.84 9.91
N GLY A 142 17.20 -7.80 10.35
CA GLY A 142 16.18 -8.44 9.52
C GLY A 142 15.11 -7.47 9.02
N VAL A 143 14.62 -6.58 9.89
CA VAL A 143 13.67 -5.52 9.54
C VAL A 143 14.25 -4.62 8.45
N ILE A 144 15.45 -4.08 8.66
CA ILE A 144 16.13 -3.18 7.71
C ILE A 144 16.33 -3.89 6.36
N LEU A 145 16.84 -5.13 6.36
CA LEU A 145 17.09 -5.88 5.13
C LEU A 145 15.80 -6.15 4.35
N SER A 146 14.71 -6.51 5.05
CA SER A 146 13.40 -6.74 4.43
C SER A 146 12.83 -5.47 3.78
N LEU A 147 13.00 -4.31 4.43
CA LEU A 147 12.56 -3.01 3.91
C LEU A 147 13.37 -2.56 2.70
N LEU A 148 14.69 -2.80 2.72
CA LEU A 148 15.56 -2.54 1.57
C LEU A 148 15.19 -3.43 0.38
N ALA A 149 14.88 -4.71 0.61
CA ALA A 149 14.40 -5.60 -0.43
C ALA A 149 13.04 -5.14 -1.00
N ALA A 150 12.11 -4.73 -0.15
CA ALA A 150 10.83 -4.17 -0.57
C ALA A 150 10.99 -2.87 -1.39
N CYS A 151 11.94 -2.02 -1.03
CA CYS A 151 12.29 -0.82 -1.79
C CYS A 151 12.83 -1.18 -3.18
N PHE A 152 13.77 -2.14 -3.27
CA PHE A 152 14.30 -2.61 -4.55
C PHE A 152 13.22 -3.22 -5.46
N LEU A 153 12.32 -4.04 -4.89
CA LEU A 153 11.18 -4.60 -5.63
C LEU A 153 10.23 -3.50 -6.14
N THR A 154 9.99 -2.46 -5.35
CA THR A 154 9.18 -1.30 -5.74
C THR A 154 9.73 -0.63 -7.00
N TRP A 155 11.04 -0.34 -7.02
CA TRP A 155 11.70 0.25 -8.17
C TRP A 155 11.69 -0.66 -9.39
N THR A 156 11.89 -1.96 -9.18
CA THR A 156 11.83 -2.97 -10.25
C THR A 156 10.46 -2.98 -10.92
N VAL A 157 9.38 -3.05 -10.13
CA VAL A 157 8.02 -3.04 -10.67
C VAL A 157 7.72 -1.72 -11.37
N TRP A 158 8.20 -0.58 -10.86
CA TRP A 158 8.04 0.70 -11.52
C TRP A 158 8.59 0.71 -12.94
N LEU A 159 9.83 0.27 -13.13
CA LEU A 159 10.49 0.21 -14.44
C LEU A 159 9.71 -0.65 -15.44
N PHE A 160 9.33 -1.87 -15.05
CA PHE A 160 8.58 -2.77 -15.92
C PHE A 160 7.17 -2.24 -16.23
N LYS A 161 6.46 -1.72 -15.22
CA LYS A 161 5.10 -1.20 -15.40
C LYS A 161 5.02 0.07 -16.21
N MET A 162 6.06 0.90 -16.16
CA MET A 162 6.14 2.13 -16.94
C MET A 162 6.03 1.80 -18.43
N VAL A 163 6.88 0.91 -18.94
CA VAL A 163 6.90 0.51 -20.34
C VAL A 163 5.63 -0.27 -20.72
N GLU A 164 5.22 -1.24 -19.90
CA GLU A 164 4.03 -2.07 -20.17
C GLU A 164 2.77 -1.21 -20.31
N THR A 165 2.54 -0.29 -19.37
CA THR A 165 1.35 0.57 -19.34
C THR A 165 1.37 1.60 -20.47
N PHE A 166 2.54 2.20 -20.74
CA PHE A 166 2.68 3.18 -21.81
C PHE A 166 2.39 2.55 -23.18
N VAL A 167 2.96 1.38 -23.45
CA VAL A 167 2.74 0.63 -24.71
C VAL A 167 1.29 0.16 -24.81
N ALA A 168 0.72 -0.41 -23.75
CA ALA A 168 -0.67 -0.87 -23.75
C ALA A 168 -1.66 0.27 -24.03
N ARG A 169 -1.47 1.44 -23.39
CA ARG A 169 -2.28 2.64 -23.61
C ARG A 169 -2.17 3.16 -25.03
N GLY A 170 -0.94 3.23 -25.57
CA GLY A 170 -0.72 3.65 -26.96
C GLY A 170 -1.41 2.72 -27.97
N ARG A 171 -1.32 1.40 -27.76
CA ARG A 171 -1.98 0.40 -28.60
C ARG A 171 -3.50 0.50 -28.54
N ALA A 172 -4.10 0.62 -27.36
CA ALA A 172 -5.55 0.77 -27.18
C ALA A 172 -6.09 2.03 -27.88
N ARG A 173 -5.44 3.19 -27.67
CA ARG A 173 -5.83 4.45 -28.32
C ARG A 173 -5.71 4.39 -29.85
N ARG A 174 -4.70 3.67 -30.36
CA ARG A 174 -4.56 3.49 -31.81
C ARG A 174 -5.65 2.57 -32.36
N ALA A 175 -5.96 1.48 -31.68
CA ALA A 175 -7.04 0.58 -32.06
C ALA A 175 -8.38 1.31 -32.07
N ALA A 176 -8.72 2.05 -31.00
CA ALA A 176 -9.92 2.86 -30.92
C ALA A 176 -10.06 3.85 -32.10
N ARG A 177 -8.96 4.52 -32.48
CA ARG A 177 -8.96 5.43 -33.65
C ARG A 177 -9.14 4.73 -34.99
N ILE A 178 -8.59 3.52 -35.16
CA ILE A 178 -8.77 2.74 -36.40
C ILE A 178 -10.23 2.27 -36.48
N LEU A 179 -10.75 1.72 -35.38
CA LEU A 179 -12.12 1.22 -35.28
C LEU A 179 -13.17 2.31 -35.47
N SER A 180 -12.97 3.50 -34.88
CA SER A 180 -13.93 4.60 -35.01
C SER A 180 -13.99 5.22 -36.41
N ARG A 181 -12.97 5.02 -37.25
CA ARG A 181 -12.89 5.56 -38.61
C ARG A 181 -13.31 4.58 -39.69
N ALA A 182 -13.41 3.29 -39.38
CA ALA A 182 -13.79 2.28 -40.36
C ALA A 182 -15.26 2.42 -40.80
N ALA A 183 -15.56 2.10 -42.06
CA ALA A 183 -16.93 2.14 -42.58
C ALA A 183 -17.75 0.91 -42.19
N ASN A 184 -17.11 -0.25 -42.02
CA ASN A 184 -17.77 -1.50 -41.60
C ASN A 184 -16.81 -2.38 -40.80
N LEU A 185 -17.36 -3.42 -40.16
CA LEU A 185 -16.61 -4.32 -39.28
C LEU A 185 -15.54 -5.13 -40.04
N ALA A 186 -15.81 -5.50 -41.28
CA ALA A 186 -14.86 -6.24 -42.12
C ALA A 186 -13.63 -5.40 -42.49
N GLU A 187 -13.82 -4.14 -42.88
CA GLU A 187 -12.76 -3.17 -43.14
C GLU A 187 -11.93 -2.89 -41.88
N ALA A 188 -12.60 -2.71 -40.74
CA ALA A 188 -11.94 -2.48 -39.47
C ALA A 188 -11.01 -3.63 -39.09
N THR A 189 -11.49 -4.86 -39.25
CA THR A 189 -10.74 -6.08 -38.99
C THR A 189 -9.54 -6.22 -39.94
N ARG A 190 -9.73 -5.93 -41.24
CA ARG A 190 -8.65 -5.94 -42.23
C ARG A 190 -7.55 -4.93 -41.88
N SER A 191 -7.94 -3.75 -41.41
CA SER A 191 -7.02 -2.69 -40.99
C SER A 191 -6.23 -3.03 -39.72
N LEU A 192 -6.63 -4.07 -38.99
CA LEU A 192 -6.00 -4.54 -37.76
C LEU A 192 -5.22 -5.86 -37.92
N VAL A 193 -5.13 -6.40 -39.14
CA VAL A 193 -4.40 -7.65 -39.42
C VAL A 193 -2.95 -7.57 -38.95
N GLY A 194 -2.47 -8.65 -38.33
CA GLY A 194 -1.11 -8.77 -37.79
C GLY A 194 -0.90 -8.10 -36.43
N ARG A 195 -1.90 -7.38 -35.90
CA ARG A 195 -1.84 -6.77 -34.58
C ARG A 195 -2.27 -7.75 -33.50
N ARG A 196 -1.63 -7.65 -32.34
CA ARG A 196 -1.89 -8.51 -31.17
C ARG A 196 -2.41 -7.72 -29.96
N ASP A 197 -3.06 -6.58 -30.21
CA ASP A 197 -3.65 -5.76 -29.14
C ASP A 197 -5.12 -6.12 -28.89
N PRO A 198 -5.65 -5.85 -27.67
CA PRO A 198 -7.01 -6.25 -27.31
C PRO A 198 -8.11 -5.68 -28.21
N GLY A 199 -7.93 -4.47 -28.77
CA GLY A 199 -8.91 -3.88 -29.69
C GLY A 199 -9.00 -4.63 -31.03
N ALA A 200 -7.86 -5.11 -31.55
CA ALA A 200 -7.85 -6.02 -32.70
C ALA A 200 -8.57 -7.33 -32.38
N PHE A 201 -8.31 -7.92 -31.21
CA PHE A 201 -8.96 -9.16 -30.80
C PHE A 201 -10.49 -8.99 -30.68
N MET A 202 -10.98 -7.87 -30.12
CA MET A 202 -12.42 -7.56 -30.08
C MET A 202 -13.04 -7.54 -31.48
N ALA A 203 -12.42 -6.83 -32.43
CA ALA A 203 -12.93 -6.72 -33.79
C ALA A 203 -13.00 -8.08 -34.50
N HIS A 204 -11.94 -8.88 -34.39
CA HIS A 204 -11.90 -10.23 -34.94
C HIS A 204 -12.96 -11.15 -34.33
N ALA A 205 -13.06 -11.18 -33.00
CA ALA A 205 -14.01 -12.04 -32.28
C ALA A 205 -15.46 -11.67 -32.60
N VAL A 206 -15.78 -10.37 -32.68
CA VAL A 206 -17.13 -9.91 -33.03
C VAL A 206 -17.46 -10.17 -34.50
N LEU A 207 -16.49 -10.03 -35.42
CA LEU A 207 -16.71 -10.37 -36.82
C LEU A 207 -16.95 -11.88 -37.01
N GLU A 208 -16.22 -12.71 -36.26
CA GLU A 208 -16.42 -14.15 -36.25
C GLU A 208 -17.80 -14.52 -35.72
N GLU A 209 -18.20 -13.94 -34.58
CA GLU A 209 -19.53 -14.12 -33.99
C GLU A 209 -20.65 -13.68 -34.94
N TYR A 210 -20.46 -12.55 -35.63
CA TYR A 210 -21.40 -12.06 -36.64
C TYR A 210 -21.58 -13.06 -37.79
N LYS A 211 -20.49 -13.65 -38.30
CA LYS A 211 -20.55 -14.66 -39.37
C LYS A 211 -21.22 -15.96 -38.92
N LEU A 212 -20.94 -16.41 -37.70
CA LEU A 212 -21.56 -17.61 -37.14
C LEU A 212 -23.06 -17.40 -36.90
N SER A 213 -23.44 -16.19 -36.51
CA SER A 213 -24.83 -15.79 -36.27
C SER A 213 -25.59 -15.45 -37.55
N ASP A 214 -24.90 -15.30 -38.69
CA ASP A 214 -25.47 -14.81 -39.94
C ASP A 214 -26.77 -15.54 -40.35
N PRO A 215 -26.85 -16.89 -40.31
CA PRO A 215 -28.07 -17.61 -40.66
C PRO A 215 -29.23 -17.44 -39.65
N ALA A 216 -28.92 -17.12 -38.40
CA ALA A 216 -29.90 -17.03 -37.31
C ALA A 216 -30.50 -15.61 -37.16
N ILE A 217 -29.88 -14.59 -37.75
CA ILE A 217 -30.32 -13.19 -37.61
C ILE A 217 -31.69 -12.95 -38.25
N ASP A 218 -31.99 -13.58 -39.38
CA ASP A 218 -33.28 -13.40 -40.07
C ASP A 218 -34.46 -14.02 -39.28
N PRO A 219 -34.38 -15.29 -38.82
CA PRO A 219 -35.49 -15.89 -38.07
C PRO A 219 -35.60 -15.43 -36.61
N ALA A 220 -34.48 -15.15 -35.92
CA ALA A 220 -34.46 -14.86 -34.47
C ALA A 220 -34.29 -13.37 -34.13
N GLY A 221 -34.02 -12.53 -35.14
CA GLY A 221 -33.75 -11.11 -34.95
C GLY A 221 -32.30 -10.79 -34.55
N PRO A 222 -31.93 -9.49 -34.57
CA PRO A 222 -30.55 -9.04 -34.40
C PRO A 222 -30.08 -8.91 -32.95
N ASP A 223 -30.98 -8.98 -31.96
CA ASP A 223 -30.64 -8.63 -30.58
C ASP A 223 -29.68 -9.65 -29.96
N GLY A 224 -29.88 -10.95 -30.24
CA GLY A 224 -29.01 -12.00 -29.71
C GLY A 224 -27.55 -11.88 -30.15
N VAL A 225 -27.27 -11.47 -31.41
CA VAL A 225 -25.88 -11.26 -31.87
C VAL A 225 -25.27 -10.01 -31.24
N LYS A 226 -26.06 -8.95 -30.99
CA LYS A 226 -25.61 -7.74 -30.30
C LYS A 226 -25.25 -8.03 -28.84
N GLU A 227 -26.07 -8.83 -28.14
CA GLU A 227 -25.80 -9.27 -26.77
C GLU A 227 -24.54 -10.14 -26.66
N ARG A 228 -24.38 -11.15 -27.55
CA ARG A 228 -23.17 -11.98 -27.58
C ARG A 228 -21.92 -11.16 -27.89
N ALA A 229 -22.00 -10.23 -28.84
CA ALA A 229 -20.91 -9.31 -29.14
C ALA A 229 -20.55 -8.42 -27.93
N ALA A 230 -21.54 -7.88 -27.23
CA ALA A 230 -21.31 -7.11 -26.01
C ALA A 230 -20.63 -7.94 -24.91
N SER A 231 -21.09 -9.17 -24.72
CA SER A 231 -20.47 -10.12 -23.79
C SER A 231 -19.01 -10.42 -24.17
N LEU A 232 -18.72 -10.69 -25.44
CA LEU A 232 -17.36 -10.92 -25.92
C LEU A 232 -16.44 -9.72 -25.67
N VAL A 233 -16.88 -8.52 -26.04
CA VAL A 233 -16.13 -7.27 -25.80
C VAL A 233 -15.85 -7.09 -24.30
N GLY A 234 -16.88 -7.23 -23.45
CA GLY A 234 -16.74 -7.10 -22.00
C GLY A 234 -15.74 -8.10 -21.40
N ARG A 235 -15.74 -9.36 -21.85
CA ARG A 235 -14.76 -10.35 -21.41
C ARG A 235 -13.33 -9.98 -21.78
N VAL A 236 -13.11 -9.44 -22.97
CA VAL A 236 -11.79 -8.99 -23.42
C VAL A 236 -11.31 -7.79 -22.59
N GLU A 237 -12.19 -6.84 -22.28
CA GLU A 237 -11.87 -5.71 -21.41
C GLU A 237 -11.42 -6.16 -20.03
N VAL A 238 -12.21 -7.01 -19.37
CA VAL A 238 -11.91 -7.54 -18.04
C VAL A 238 -10.56 -8.27 -18.05
N GLN A 239 -10.33 -9.13 -19.04
CA GLN A 239 -9.08 -9.89 -19.13
C GLN A 239 -7.87 -8.97 -19.36
N ALA A 240 -8.01 -7.95 -20.19
CA ALA A 240 -6.94 -7.00 -20.48
C ALA A 240 -6.60 -6.13 -19.26
N LEU A 241 -7.61 -5.67 -18.52
CA LEU A 241 -7.42 -4.94 -17.26
C LEU A 241 -6.79 -5.81 -16.18
N ALA A 242 -7.23 -7.06 -16.04
CA ALA A 242 -6.67 -7.99 -15.07
C ALA A 242 -5.17 -8.24 -15.33
N ARG A 243 -4.75 -8.36 -16.60
CA ARG A 243 -3.33 -8.49 -16.96
C ARG A 243 -2.54 -7.25 -16.54
N LEU A 244 -3.05 -6.05 -16.82
CA LEU A 244 -2.34 -4.81 -16.51
C LEU A 244 -2.31 -4.49 -15.00
N ARG A 245 -3.24 -5.03 -14.21
CA ARG A 245 -3.26 -4.93 -12.74
C ARG A 245 -2.26 -5.87 -12.04
N ARG A 246 -1.71 -6.88 -12.71
CA ARG A 246 -0.72 -7.78 -12.10
C ARG A 246 0.49 -7.00 -11.59
N GLY A 247 0.97 -7.35 -10.40
CA GLY A 247 2.09 -6.67 -9.74
C GLY A 247 1.72 -5.42 -8.94
N MET A 248 0.54 -4.83 -9.15
CA MET A 248 0.08 -3.67 -8.38
C MET A 248 -0.14 -4.00 -6.89
N GLY A 249 -0.54 -5.24 -6.60
CA GLY A 249 -0.75 -5.69 -5.22
C GLY A 249 0.51 -5.58 -4.36
N LEU A 250 1.69 -5.85 -4.92
CA LEU A 250 2.96 -5.71 -4.20
C LEU A 250 3.19 -4.25 -3.76
N LEU A 251 2.95 -3.28 -4.64
CA LEU A 251 3.13 -1.86 -4.30
C LEU A 251 2.12 -1.41 -3.25
N ALA A 252 0.88 -1.89 -3.34
CA ALA A 252 -0.16 -1.60 -2.35
C ALA A 252 0.26 -2.15 -0.98
N THR A 253 0.72 -3.40 -0.91
CA THR A 253 1.16 -4.04 0.33
C THR A 253 2.40 -3.37 0.90
N VAL A 254 3.43 -3.07 0.09
CA VAL A 254 4.63 -2.38 0.57
C VAL A 254 4.27 -0.99 1.07
N GLY A 255 3.45 -0.25 0.32
CA GLY A 255 3.00 1.08 0.70
C GLY A 255 2.21 1.13 2.01
N SER A 256 1.41 0.11 2.31
CA SER A 256 0.61 0.05 3.54
C SER A 256 1.34 -0.59 4.72
N VAL A 257 2.23 -1.56 4.50
CA VAL A 257 2.81 -2.38 5.57
C VAL A 257 4.22 -1.91 5.97
N ALA A 258 5.02 -1.35 5.04
CA ALA A 258 6.40 -0.94 5.34
C ALA A 258 6.56 0.04 6.52
N PRO A 259 5.66 1.03 6.74
CA PRO A 259 5.75 1.91 7.91
C PRO A 259 5.60 1.14 9.23
N PHE A 260 4.69 0.15 9.26
CA PHE A 260 4.47 -0.67 10.46
C PHE A 260 5.61 -1.63 10.72
N VAL A 261 6.26 -2.14 9.66
CA VAL A 261 7.48 -2.95 9.79
C VAL A 261 8.63 -2.10 10.36
N GLY A 262 8.77 -0.84 9.93
CA GLY A 262 9.71 0.10 10.52
C GLY A 262 9.40 0.42 12.00
N LEU A 263 8.11 0.66 12.31
CA LEU A 263 7.63 0.88 13.67
C LEU A 263 7.93 -0.33 14.58
N PHE A 264 7.72 -1.55 14.08
CA PHE A 264 8.11 -2.76 14.81
C PHE A 264 9.61 -2.77 15.13
N GLY A 265 10.45 -2.40 14.17
CA GLY A 265 11.90 -2.23 14.38
C GLY A 265 12.22 -1.22 15.48
N THR A 266 11.50 -0.08 15.54
CA THR A 266 11.70 0.89 16.63
C THR A 266 11.32 0.33 18.00
N VAL A 267 10.16 -0.32 18.10
CA VAL A 267 9.67 -0.86 19.37
C VAL A 267 10.64 -1.91 19.89
N TRP A 268 11.12 -2.79 19.02
CA TRP A 268 12.10 -3.82 19.38
C TRP A 268 13.43 -3.21 19.84
N GLY A 269 13.98 -2.24 19.11
CA GLY A 269 15.24 -1.61 19.47
C GLY A 269 15.17 -0.84 20.79
N ILE A 270 14.08 -0.11 21.04
CA ILE A 270 13.86 0.60 22.31
C ILE A 270 13.70 -0.40 23.47
N MET A 271 12.98 -1.51 23.26
CA MET A 271 12.86 -2.57 24.25
C MET A 271 14.23 -3.13 24.64
N ASN A 272 15.08 -3.46 23.67
CA ASN A 272 16.43 -3.97 23.93
C ASN A 272 17.32 -2.93 24.63
N ALA A 273 17.19 -1.65 24.29
CA ALA A 273 17.90 -0.59 24.99
C ALA A 273 17.52 -0.51 26.48
N PHE A 274 16.24 -0.67 26.82
CA PHE A 274 15.79 -0.72 28.22
C PHE A 274 16.25 -1.98 28.96
N ILE A 275 16.31 -3.13 28.29
CA ILE A 275 16.88 -4.36 28.86
C ILE A 275 18.35 -4.12 29.23
N GLY A 276 19.14 -3.47 28.37
CA GLY A 276 20.54 -3.15 28.66
C GLY A 276 20.74 -2.23 29.88
N ILE A 277 19.83 -1.29 30.13
CA ILE A 277 19.84 -0.47 31.37
C ILE A 277 19.61 -1.36 32.60
N ALA A 278 18.63 -2.26 32.52
CA ALA A 278 18.27 -3.13 33.63
C ALA A 278 19.41 -4.11 33.99
N GLU A 279 20.10 -4.65 32.99
CA GLU A 279 21.23 -5.57 33.17
C GLU A 279 22.49 -4.86 33.70
N THR A 280 22.81 -3.69 33.17
CA THR A 280 24.00 -2.93 33.58
C THR A 280 23.82 -2.18 34.89
N GLN A 281 22.57 -2.00 35.35
CA GLN A 281 22.23 -1.22 36.55
C GLN A 281 22.77 0.22 36.52
N THR A 282 23.06 0.76 35.32
CA THR A 282 23.53 2.13 35.15
C THR A 282 22.52 2.96 34.37
N THR A 283 22.32 4.22 34.76
CA THR A 283 21.48 5.18 34.03
C THR A 283 22.27 5.96 32.97
N ASN A 284 23.45 5.47 32.59
CA ASN A 284 24.31 6.18 31.65
C ASN A 284 23.72 6.14 30.24
N LEU A 285 23.27 7.30 29.76
CA LEU A 285 22.66 7.45 28.44
C LEU A 285 23.58 7.05 27.28
N ALA A 286 24.90 7.11 27.48
CA ALA A 286 25.87 6.71 26.45
C ALA A 286 25.75 5.22 26.06
N VAL A 287 25.30 4.36 26.98
CA VAL A 287 25.16 2.91 26.76
C VAL A 287 23.95 2.59 25.89
N VAL A 288 22.88 3.39 25.97
CA VAL A 288 21.62 3.14 25.23
C VAL A 288 21.44 3.97 23.97
N ALA A 289 22.16 5.09 23.85
CA ALA A 289 22.06 5.97 22.70
C ALA A 289 22.21 5.25 21.34
N PRO A 290 23.13 4.27 21.17
CA PRO A 290 23.26 3.52 19.91
C PRO A 290 22.00 2.72 19.55
N GLY A 291 21.44 1.96 20.50
CA GLY A 291 20.26 1.11 20.25
C GLY A 291 19.00 1.93 19.93
N ILE A 292 18.84 3.10 20.55
CA ILE A 292 17.74 4.03 20.23
C ILE A 292 17.94 4.63 18.83
N ALA A 293 19.18 5.00 18.47
CA ALA A 293 19.46 5.55 17.14
C ALA A 293 19.17 4.52 16.04
N GLU A 294 19.55 3.25 16.22
CA GLU A 294 19.26 2.15 15.30
C GLU A 294 17.76 1.87 15.17
N ALA A 295 17.05 1.89 16.30
CA ALA A 295 15.60 1.80 16.33
C ALA A 295 14.98 2.86 15.41
N LEU A 296 15.33 4.13 15.60
CA LEU A 296 14.81 5.24 14.80
C LEU A 296 15.16 5.13 13.31
N LEU A 297 16.35 4.60 12.99
CA LEU A 297 16.76 4.33 11.61
C LEU A 297 15.82 3.33 10.93
N ALA A 298 15.36 2.28 11.62
CA ALA A 298 14.43 1.30 11.06
C ALA A 298 13.10 1.94 10.61
N THR A 299 12.55 2.87 11.39
CA THR A 299 11.34 3.61 11.01
C THR A 299 11.60 4.54 9.83
N ALA A 300 12.73 5.25 9.82
CA ALA A 300 13.10 6.11 8.71
C ALA A 300 13.19 5.32 7.39
N ILE A 301 13.82 4.15 7.39
CA ILE A 301 13.91 3.26 6.23
C ILE A 301 12.52 2.74 5.83
N GLY A 302 11.65 2.43 6.79
CA GLY A 302 10.26 2.04 6.54
C GLY A 302 9.49 3.09 5.73
N LEU A 303 9.62 4.37 6.09
CA LEU A 303 9.01 5.47 5.37
C LEU A 303 9.63 5.66 3.98
N VAL A 304 10.95 5.56 3.86
CA VAL A 304 11.66 5.64 2.56
C VAL A 304 11.21 4.53 1.60
N ALA A 305 10.89 3.33 2.10
CA ALA A 305 10.32 2.26 1.30
C ALA A 305 8.84 2.50 0.94
N ALA A 306 8.04 2.99 1.90
CA ALA A 306 6.59 3.15 1.74
C ALA A 306 6.18 4.28 0.78
N ILE A 307 6.80 5.45 0.92
CA ILE A 307 6.38 6.66 0.20
C ILE A 307 6.46 6.47 -1.32
N PRO A 308 7.58 6.00 -1.91
CA PRO A 308 7.65 5.74 -3.34
C PRO A 308 6.64 4.69 -3.78
N ALA A 309 6.45 3.61 -3.01
CA ALA A 309 5.51 2.55 -3.34
C ALA A 309 4.07 3.09 -3.51
N VAL A 310 3.61 3.94 -2.59
CA VAL A 310 2.28 4.57 -2.65
C VAL A 310 2.17 5.52 -3.85
N VAL A 311 3.18 6.37 -4.09
CA VAL A 311 3.18 7.31 -5.21
C VAL A 311 3.10 6.57 -6.55
N ILE A 312 3.91 5.53 -6.70
CA ILE A 312 3.96 4.71 -7.91
C ILE A 312 2.64 3.95 -8.10
N TYR A 313 2.09 3.35 -7.03
CA TYR A 313 0.81 2.66 -7.07
C TYR A 313 -0.33 3.58 -7.56
N ASN A 314 -0.40 4.79 -7.00
CA ASN A 314 -1.40 5.78 -7.36
C ASN A 314 -1.23 6.28 -8.80
N HIS A 315 0.02 6.46 -9.26
CA HIS A 315 0.31 6.79 -10.65
C HIS A 315 -0.23 5.73 -11.61
N PHE A 316 0.11 4.46 -11.37
CA PHE A 316 -0.34 3.38 -12.26
C PHE A 316 -1.84 3.11 -12.15
N THR A 317 -2.47 3.32 -11.00
CA THR A 317 -3.93 3.23 -10.87
C THR A 317 -4.62 4.22 -11.81
N ARG A 318 -4.16 5.47 -11.86
CA ARG A 318 -4.66 6.48 -12.82
C ARG A 318 -4.34 6.11 -14.27
N ALA A 319 -3.14 5.63 -14.54
CA ALA A 319 -2.74 5.23 -15.89
C ALA A 319 -3.57 4.04 -16.42
N ILE A 320 -3.87 3.06 -15.57
CA ILE A 320 -4.73 1.90 -15.87
C ILE A 320 -6.18 2.36 -16.11
N ALA A 321 -6.68 3.34 -15.37
CA ALA A 321 -8.00 3.93 -15.64
C ALA A 321 -8.07 4.58 -17.03
N SER A 322 -7.02 5.32 -17.43
CA SER A 322 -6.94 5.88 -18.79
C SER A 322 -6.85 4.79 -19.88
N TYR A 323 -6.16 3.68 -19.59
CA TYR A 323 -6.14 2.51 -20.46
C TYR A 323 -7.53 1.86 -20.59
N LYS A 324 -8.26 1.70 -19.48
CA LYS A 324 -9.64 1.19 -19.44
C LYS A 324 -10.54 2.00 -20.36
N GLN A 325 -10.51 3.33 -20.24
CA GLN A 325 -11.30 4.22 -21.09
C GLN A 325 -10.98 4.03 -22.57
N ALA A 326 -9.70 4.07 -22.95
CA ALA A 326 -9.30 3.89 -24.35
C ALA A 326 -9.68 2.52 -24.92
N LEU A 327 -9.72 1.49 -24.08
CA LEU A 327 -10.16 0.16 -24.46
C LEU A 327 -11.69 0.08 -24.62
N GLY A 328 -12.43 0.73 -23.72
CA GLY A 328 -13.89 0.89 -23.82
C GLY A 328 -14.30 1.65 -25.08
N ASP A 329 -13.56 2.69 -25.47
CA ASP A 329 -13.79 3.41 -26.72
C ASP A 329 -13.66 2.50 -27.95
N ALA A 330 -12.69 1.57 -27.91
CA ALA A 330 -12.51 0.57 -28.96
C ALA A 330 -13.67 -0.45 -28.98
N GLY A 331 -14.07 -0.96 -27.81
CA GLY A 331 -15.22 -1.87 -27.68
C GLY A 331 -16.52 -1.26 -28.19
N ALA A 332 -16.81 -0.02 -27.78
CA ALA A 332 -17.97 0.73 -28.25
C ALA A 332 -17.92 1.02 -29.76
N ALA A 333 -16.73 1.25 -30.34
CA ALA A 333 -16.59 1.38 -31.79
C ALA A 333 -16.92 0.06 -32.51
N VAL A 334 -16.43 -1.08 -32.01
CA VAL A 334 -16.77 -2.41 -32.57
C VAL A 334 -18.28 -2.67 -32.53
N GLN A 335 -18.94 -2.41 -31.40
CA GLN A 335 -20.38 -2.61 -31.26
C GLN A 335 -21.21 -1.71 -32.19
N ARG A 336 -20.78 -0.45 -32.38
CA ARG A 336 -21.42 0.45 -33.34
C ARG A 336 -21.26 -0.01 -34.78
N LEU A 337 -20.07 -0.50 -35.16
CA LEU A 337 -19.85 -1.09 -36.48
C LEU A 337 -20.75 -2.31 -36.71
N LEU A 338 -20.82 -3.22 -35.74
CA LEU A 338 -21.70 -4.39 -35.81
C LEU A 338 -23.17 -3.99 -35.97
N SER A 339 -23.66 -3.06 -35.14
CA SER A 339 -25.06 -2.62 -35.23
C SER A 339 -25.36 -2.04 -36.62
N ARG A 340 -24.46 -1.19 -37.13
CA ARG A 340 -24.61 -0.58 -38.45
C ARG A 340 -24.59 -1.61 -39.57
N ASP A 341 -23.70 -2.60 -39.53
CA ASP A 341 -23.61 -3.66 -40.53
C ASP A 341 -24.88 -4.53 -40.56
N ILE A 342 -25.46 -4.82 -39.39
CA ILE A 342 -26.75 -5.53 -39.26
C ILE A 342 -27.89 -4.70 -39.85
N ASP A 343 -27.94 -3.39 -39.56
CA ASP A 343 -29.01 -2.52 -40.07
C ASP A 343 -28.95 -2.42 -41.61
N PHE A 344 -27.76 -2.30 -42.20
CA PHE A 344 -27.59 -2.31 -43.66
C PHE A 344 -27.86 -3.67 -44.31
N ARG A 345 -27.71 -4.77 -43.58
CA ARG A 345 -28.12 -6.10 -44.08
C ARG A 345 -29.63 -6.14 -44.34
N LYS A 346 -30.45 -5.61 -43.42
CA LYS A 346 -31.92 -5.56 -43.58
C LYS A 346 -32.34 -4.82 -44.85
N ILE A 347 -31.62 -3.76 -45.22
CA ILE A 347 -31.91 -2.96 -46.43
C ILE A 347 -31.58 -3.72 -47.72
N LYS A 348 -30.54 -4.58 -47.71
CA LYS A 348 -30.14 -5.38 -48.89
C LYS A 348 -30.91 -6.68 -49.05
N GLY A 349 -31.60 -7.14 -48.01
CA GLY A 349 -32.37 -8.38 -47.98
C GLY A 349 -33.87 -8.22 -48.29
N VAL A 350 -34.31 -7.02 -48.67
CA VAL A 350 -35.62 -6.71 -49.27
C VAL A 350 -35.42 -6.47 -50.75
#